data_AF-A0A645EPJ0-F1
#
_entry.id   AF-A0A645EPJ0-F1
#
_cell.length_a   1.000
_cell.length_b   1.000
_cell.length_c   1.000
_cell.angle_alpha   90.00
_cell.angle_beta   90.00
_cell.angle_gamma   90.00
#
_symmetry.space_group_name_H-M   'P 1'
#
loop_
_entity.id
_entity.type
_entity.pdbx_description
1 polymer ?
#
loop_
_entity_poly.entity_id
_entity_poly.type
_entity_poly.pdbx_seq_one_letter_code
_entity_poly.pdbx_strand_id
1 'polypeptide(L)'
;MDARDLAADIEKAKAACVDTAILRREYSAIKTKNSEGDEIPSAIKQRQAKRLETQEAEEQLSLRMTKLTLDIACARENLTALVLAAQLAAEESRQSAAKYAVGRLSKLEADAAAEAANTAADTVQSAKIELFWMIETYKWAVAGLMPEA
;
A
#
# COMPACT_ATOMS: atom_id res chain seq x y z
N MET A 1 2.02 -11.15 -7.40
CA MET A 1 3.04 -10.98 -6.35
C MET A 1 2.85 -12.17 -5.47
N ASP A 2 3.75 -13.13 -5.54
CA ASP A 2 3.53 -14.42 -4.90
C ASP A 2 3.82 -14.29 -3.40
N ALA A 3 3.18 -15.12 -2.57
CA ALA A 3 3.38 -15.08 -1.12
C ALA A 3 4.85 -15.26 -0.69
N ARG A 4 5.67 -15.89 -1.54
CA ARG A 4 7.12 -16.03 -1.34
C ARG A 4 7.89 -14.72 -1.54
N ASP A 5 7.41 -13.85 -2.44
CA ASP A 5 8.02 -12.53 -2.67
C ASP A 5 7.76 -11.60 -1.50
N LEU A 6 6.53 -11.62 -0.96
CA LEU A 6 6.14 -10.79 0.18
C LEU A 6 6.95 -11.09 1.44
N ALA A 7 7.18 -12.37 1.75
CA ALA A 7 7.98 -12.75 2.92
C ALA A 7 9.42 -12.25 2.81
N ALA A 8 10.04 -12.37 1.62
CA ALA A 8 11.38 -11.87 1.37
C ALA A 8 11.44 -10.33 1.46
N ASP A 9 10.44 -9.64 0.92
CA ASP A 9 10.33 -8.19 0.96
C ASP A 9 10.11 -7.66 2.39
N ILE A 10 9.34 -8.37 3.22
CA ILE A 10 9.18 -8.06 4.64
C ILE A 10 10.52 -8.20 5.39
N GLU A 11 11.26 -9.28 5.18
CA GLU A 11 12.57 -9.45 5.82
C GLU A 11 13.57 -8.38 5.38
N LYS A 12 13.53 -8.00 4.09
CA LYS A 12 14.32 -6.88 3.58
C LYS A 12 13.91 -5.55 4.22
N ALA A 13 12.61 -5.28 4.35
CA ALA A 13 12.10 -4.09 5.01
C ALA A 13 12.53 -4.03 6.49
N LYS A 14 12.42 -5.15 7.23
CA LYS A 14 12.88 -5.25 8.63
C LYS A 14 14.38 -5.02 8.77
N ALA A 15 15.17 -5.39 7.78
CA ALA A 15 16.61 -5.17 7.77
C ALA A 15 16.98 -3.70 7.47
N ALA A 16 16.23 -3.06 6.57
CA ALA A 16 16.49 -1.69 6.11
C ALA A 16 15.84 -0.60 6.98
N CYS A 17 14.80 -0.94 7.76
CA CYS A 17 14.07 0.01 8.59
C CYS A 17 14.96 0.63 9.66
N VAL A 18 14.97 1.97 9.73
CA VAL A 18 15.80 2.74 10.66
C VAL A 18 15.37 2.50 12.11
N ASP A 19 14.06 2.45 12.38
CA ASP A 19 13.53 2.29 13.73
C ASP A 19 13.92 0.94 14.34
N THR A 20 13.78 -0.14 13.56
CA THR A 20 14.21 -1.48 14.00
C THR A 20 15.73 -1.54 14.16
N ALA A 21 16.50 -0.84 13.33
CA ALA A 21 17.96 -0.76 13.47
C ALA A 21 18.39 -0.03 14.75
N ILE A 22 17.71 1.05 15.13
CA ILE A 22 17.95 1.78 16.40
C ILE A 22 17.63 0.86 17.58
N LEU A 23 16.46 0.21 17.58
CA LEU A 23 16.06 -0.71 18.66
C LEU A 23 17.03 -1.89 18.82
N ARG A 24 17.50 -2.48 17.71
CA ARG A 24 18.53 -3.54 17.73
C ARG A 24 19.85 -3.04 18.31
N ARG A 25 20.25 -1.81 17.98
CA ARG A 25 21.47 -1.19 18.52
C ARG A 25 21.34 -0.98 20.03
N GLU A 26 20.23 -0.42 20.49
CA GLU A 26 19.93 -0.23 21.92
C GLU A 26 19.92 -1.57 22.66
N TYR A 27 19.25 -2.59 22.11
CA TYR A 27 19.24 -3.94 22.65
C TYR A 27 20.65 -4.53 22.80
N SER A 28 21.50 -4.36 21.79
CA SER A 28 22.88 -4.87 21.79
C SER A 28 23.82 -4.13 22.77
N ALA A 29 23.49 -2.88 23.11
CA ALA A 29 24.29 -2.06 24.02
C ALA A 29 24.07 -2.42 25.50
N ILE A 30 22.97 -3.11 25.84
CA ILE A 30 22.63 -3.47 27.23
C ILE A 30 23.54 -4.61 27.70
N LYS A 31 24.50 -4.28 28.56
CA LYS A 31 25.33 -5.25 29.26
C LYS A 31 24.57 -5.83 30.45
N THR A 32 24.29 -7.12 30.42
CA THR A 32 23.58 -7.84 31.49
C THR A 32 24.50 -8.33 32.61
N LYS A 33 25.81 -8.15 32.44
CA LYS A 33 26.83 -8.53 33.43
C LYS A 33 27.74 -7.36 33.75
N ASN A 34 28.18 -7.26 35.00
CA ASN A 34 29.18 -6.29 35.44
C ASN A 34 30.61 -6.76 35.05
N SER A 35 31.64 -6.00 35.42
CA SER A 35 33.06 -6.33 35.18
C SER A 35 33.54 -7.60 35.88
N GLU A 36 32.82 -8.03 36.92
CA GLU A 36 33.13 -9.21 37.74
C GLU A 36 32.39 -10.47 37.24
N GLY A 37 31.49 -10.31 36.28
CA GLY A 37 30.72 -11.40 35.67
C GLY A 37 29.36 -11.65 36.31
N ASP A 38 29.00 -10.90 37.35
CA ASP A 38 27.70 -11.01 38.03
C ASP A 38 26.59 -10.42 37.16
N GLU A 39 25.43 -11.08 37.23
CA GLU A 39 24.23 -10.63 36.55
C GLU A 39 23.68 -9.34 37.17
N ILE A 40 23.25 -8.41 36.32
CA ILE A 40 22.59 -7.17 36.71
C ILE A 40 21.09 -7.34 36.45
N PRO A 41 20.25 -7.64 37.47
CA PRO A 41 18.84 -7.97 37.26
C PRO A 41 18.04 -6.86 36.56
N SER A 42 18.35 -5.59 36.84
CA SER A 42 17.74 -4.44 36.18
C SER A 42 18.09 -4.38 34.68
N ALA A 43 19.34 -4.66 34.31
CA ALA A 43 19.78 -4.70 32.92
C ALA A 43 19.17 -5.90 32.17
N ILE A 44 18.97 -7.04 32.83
CA ILE A 44 18.26 -8.19 32.24
C ILE A 44 16.81 -7.81 31.92
N LYS A 45 16.10 -7.15 32.85
CA LYS A 45 14.73 -6.67 32.62
C LYS A 45 14.66 -5.65 31.49
N GLN A 46 15.59 -4.68 31.46
CA GLN A 46 15.67 -3.70 30.37
C GLN A 46 15.93 -4.37 29.02
N ARG A 47 16.80 -5.39 28.98
CA ARG A 47 17.09 -6.14 27.75
C ARG A 47 15.90 -6.96 27.28
N GLN A 48 15.11 -7.53 28.20
CA GLN A 48 13.85 -8.21 27.87
C GLN A 48 12.80 -7.24 27.32
N ALA A 49 12.63 -6.08 27.95
CA ALA A 49 11.72 -5.04 27.46
C ALA A 49 12.10 -4.58 26.04
N LYS A 50 13.38 -4.28 25.81
CA LYS A 50 13.87 -3.87 24.47
C LYS A 50 13.72 -4.95 23.40
N ARG A 51 13.84 -6.23 23.79
CA ARG A 51 13.55 -7.35 22.87
C ARG A 51 12.09 -7.35 22.44
N LEU A 52 11.17 -7.16 23.38
CA LEU A 52 9.74 -7.10 23.09
C LEU A 52 9.41 -5.90 22.21
N GLU A 53 9.97 -4.72 22.51
CA GLU A 53 9.81 -3.51 21.66
C GLU A 53 10.30 -3.76 20.22
N THR A 54 11.43 -4.44 20.05
CA THR A 54 11.95 -4.79 18.71
C THR A 54 11.02 -5.74 17.97
N GLN A 55 10.52 -6.77 18.66
CA GLN A 55 9.59 -7.75 18.08
C GLN A 55 8.26 -7.11 17.68
N GLU A 56 7.72 -6.25 18.54
CA GLU A 56 6.49 -5.52 18.27
C GLU A 56 6.64 -4.60 17.05
N ALA A 57 7.75 -3.86 16.94
CA ALA A 57 8.03 -3.01 15.78
C ALA A 57 8.13 -3.84 14.48
N GLU A 58 8.80 -4.98 14.52
CA GLU A 58 8.92 -5.90 13.37
C GLU A 58 7.58 -6.53 12.97
N GLU A 59 6.72 -6.86 13.93
CA GLU A 59 5.36 -7.36 13.69
C GLU A 59 4.46 -6.28 13.08
N GLN A 60 4.50 -5.06 13.63
CA GLN A 60 3.75 -3.93 13.08
C GLN A 60 4.17 -3.62 11.63
N LEU A 61 5.47 -3.65 11.33
CA LEU A 61 5.98 -3.50 9.96
C LEU A 61 5.45 -4.61 9.04
N SER A 62 5.49 -5.86 9.50
CA SER A 62 4.98 -7.01 8.73
C SER A 62 3.48 -6.90 8.43
N LEU A 63 2.69 -6.46 9.42
CA LEU A 63 1.25 -6.23 9.28
C LEU A 63 0.95 -5.11 8.28
N ARG A 64 1.66 -3.98 8.36
CA ARG A 64 1.51 -2.86 7.43
C ARG A 64 1.85 -3.27 5.99
N MET A 65 2.95 -3.98 5.79
CA MET A 65 3.37 -4.52 4.49
C MET A 65 2.34 -5.49 3.90
N THR A 66 1.80 -6.38 4.74
CA THR A 66 0.77 -7.35 4.33
C THR A 66 -0.52 -6.63 3.92
N LYS A 67 -0.96 -5.66 4.73
CA LYS A 67 -2.12 -4.83 4.41
C LYS A 67 -1.94 -4.07 3.10
N LEU A 68 -0.79 -3.41 2.92
CA LEU A 68 -0.50 -2.65 1.71
C LEU A 68 -0.53 -3.54 0.44
N THR A 69 -0.05 -4.77 0.55
CA THR A 69 -0.09 -5.74 -0.55
C THR A 69 -1.53 -6.15 -0.91
N LEU A 70 -2.38 -6.38 0.10
CA LEU A 70 -3.80 -6.66 -0.08
C LEU A 70 -4.53 -5.46 -0.69
N ASP A 71 -4.26 -4.26 -0.19
CA ASP A 71 -4.86 -3.03 -0.70
C ASP A 71 -4.47 -2.80 -2.17
N ILE A 72 -3.21 -3.05 -2.56
CA ILE A 72 -2.75 -3.00 -3.96
C ILE A 72 -3.48 -4.04 -4.83
N ALA A 73 -3.67 -5.26 -4.34
CA ALA A 73 -4.38 -6.30 -5.08
C ALA A 73 -5.84 -5.89 -5.33
N CYS A 74 -6.53 -5.42 -4.29
CA CYS A 74 -7.89 -4.89 -4.37
C CYS A 74 -7.98 -3.71 -5.33
N ALA A 75 -7.05 -2.75 -5.25
CA ALA A 75 -7.00 -1.59 -6.16
C ALA A 75 -6.80 -2.00 -7.63
N ARG A 76 -6.03 -3.05 -7.92
CA ARG A 76 -5.87 -3.59 -9.29
C ARG A 76 -7.15 -4.21 -9.83
N GLU A 77 -7.85 -4.98 -9.01
CA GLU A 77 -9.14 -5.57 -9.38
C GLU A 77 -10.18 -4.47 -9.61
N ASN A 78 -10.26 -3.50 -8.70
CA ASN A 78 -11.15 -2.34 -8.84
C ASN A 78 -10.83 -1.52 -10.10
N LEU A 79 -9.56 -1.25 -10.38
CA LEU A 79 -9.15 -0.56 -11.60
C LEU A 79 -9.61 -1.33 -12.86
N THR A 80 -9.53 -2.65 -12.85
CA THR A 80 -9.99 -3.48 -13.98
C THR A 80 -11.50 -3.32 -14.19
N ALA A 81 -12.29 -3.33 -13.11
CA ALA A 81 -13.72 -3.08 -13.17
C ALA A 81 -14.06 -1.67 -13.67
N LEU A 82 -13.35 -0.64 -13.18
CA LEU A 82 -13.52 0.75 -13.61
C LEU A 82 -13.17 0.94 -15.09
N VAL A 83 -12.11 0.29 -15.58
CA VAL A 83 -11.74 0.33 -17.01
C VAL A 83 -12.84 -0.27 -17.87
N LEU A 84 -13.42 -1.40 -17.45
CA LEU A 84 -14.54 -2.01 -18.17
C LEU A 84 -15.78 -1.11 -18.17
N ALA A 85 -16.11 -0.49 -17.02
CA ALA A 85 -17.21 0.45 -16.92
C ALA A 85 -17.02 1.68 -17.81
N ALA A 86 -15.80 2.23 -17.88
CA ALA A 86 -15.48 3.34 -18.76
C ALA A 86 -15.56 2.96 -20.25
N GLN A 87 -15.17 1.73 -20.62
CA GLN A 87 -15.34 1.23 -21.99
C GLN A 87 -16.82 1.11 -22.37
N LEU A 88 -17.65 0.62 -21.45
CA LEU A 88 -19.10 0.54 -21.65
C LEU A 88 -19.72 1.94 -21.82
N ALA A 89 -19.40 2.88 -20.92
CA ALA A 89 -19.90 4.25 -21.00
C ALA A 89 -19.46 4.95 -22.30
N ALA A 90 -18.22 4.70 -22.77
CA ALA A 90 -17.74 5.24 -24.04
C ALA A 90 -18.47 4.66 -25.26
N GLU A 91 -18.89 3.38 -25.20
CA GLU A 91 -19.71 2.77 -26.24
C GLU A 91 -21.16 3.32 -26.22
N GLU A 92 -21.75 3.46 -25.03
CA GLU A 92 -23.08 4.06 -24.85
C GLU A 92 -23.12 5.51 -25.36
N SER A 93 -22.08 6.30 -25.07
CA SER A 93 -21.92 7.65 -25.61
C SER A 93 -21.89 7.66 -27.14
N ARG A 94 -21.12 6.75 -27.77
CA ARG A 94 -21.07 6.61 -29.23
C ARG A 94 -22.43 6.24 -29.83
N GLN A 95 -23.17 5.33 -29.19
CA GLN A 95 -24.52 4.97 -29.63
C GLN A 95 -25.51 6.12 -29.48
N SER A 96 -25.44 6.87 -28.37
CA SER A 96 -26.30 8.04 -28.13
C SER A 96 -26.03 9.15 -29.14
N ALA A 97 -24.76 9.41 -29.47
CA ALA A 97 -24.38 10.35 -30.53
C ALA A 97 -24.95 9.93 -31.90
N ALA A 98 -24.90 8.64 -32.24
CA ALA A 98 -25.48 8.12 -33.46
C ALA A 98 -27.01 8.27 -33.50
N LYS A 99 -27.71 7.99 -32.38
CA LYS A 99 -29.17 8.17 -32.26
C LYS A 99 -29.57 9.64 -32.37
N TYR A 100 -28.80 10.55 -31.80
CA TYR A 100 -29.01 11.99 -31.95
C TYR A 100 -28.85 12.44 -33.40
N ALA A 101 -27.82 11.98 -34.10
CA ALA A 101 -27.58 12.34 -35.50
C ALA A 101 -28.74 11.95 -36.44
N VAL A 102 -29.46 10.87 -36.12
CA VAL A 102 -30.67 10.43 -36.87
C VAL A 102 -31.99 10.95 -36.27
N GLY A 103 -31.93 11.91 -35.33
CA GLY A 103 -33.10 12.55 -34.72
C GLY A 103 -33.92 11.66 -33.79
N ARG A 104 -33.36 10.54 -33.31
CA ARG A 104 -34.02 9.57 -32.43
C ARG A 104 -33.74 9.79 -30.94
N LEU A 105 -32.90 10.77 -30.60
CA LEU A 105 -32.52 11.11 -29.24
C LEU A 105 -32.41 12.64 -29.13
N SER A 106 -32.73 13.21 -27.97
CA SER A 106 -32.52 14.63 -27.74
C SER A 106 -31.03 14.97 -27.58
N LYS A 107 -30.67 16.23 -27.84
CA LYS A 107 -29.30 16.71 -27.61
C LYS A 107 -28.90 16.56 -26.13
N LEU A 108 -29.82 16.83 -25.21
CA LEU A 108 -29.57 16.74 -23.77
C LEU A 108 -29.17 15.32 -23.35
N GLU A 109 -29.87 14.30 -23.86
CA GLU A 109 -29.55 12.90 -23.56
C GLU A 109 -28.23 12.45 -24.19
N ALA A 110 -27.89 12.96 -25.39
CA ALA A 110 -26.60 12.68 -26.01
C ALA A 110 -25.44 13.32 -25.24
N ASP A 111 -25.60 14.58 -24.81
CA ASP A 111 -24.62 15.31 -24.01
C ASP A 111 -24.44 14.65 -22.63
N ALA A 112 -25.52 14.21 -21.99
CA ALA A 112 -25.47 13.47 -20.72
C ALA A 112 -24.69 12.15 -20.83
N ALA A 113 -24.87 11.40 -21.92
CA ALA A 113 -24.10 10.17 -22.16
C ALA A 113 -22.60 10.46 -22.40
N ALA A 114 -22.28 11.57 -23.07
CA ALA A 114 -20.90 12.01 -23.24
C ALA A 114 -20.24 12.45 -21.91
N GLU A 115 -20.98 13.16 -21.07
CA GLU A 115 -20.51 13.56 -19.73
C GLU A 115 -20.28 12.35 -18.82
N ALA A 116 -21.17 11.36 -18.85
CA ALA A 116 -21.00 10.10 -18.13
C ALA A 116 -19.74 9.34 -18.58
N ALA A 117 -19.47 9.29 -19.89
CA ALA A 117 -18.26 8.67 -20.43
C ALA A 117 -16.98 9.40 -19.98
N ASN A 118 -16.99 10.73 -19.98
CA ASN A 118 -15.86 11.54 -19.50
C ASN A 118 -15.61 11.31 -18.00
N THR A 119 -16.66 11.32 -17.19
CA THR A 119 -16.57 11.07 -15.74
C THR A 119 -16.01 9.69 -15.44
N ALA A 120 -16.44 8.66 -16.19
CA ALA A 120 -15.90 7.32 -16.05
C ALA A 120 -14.41 7.25 -16.43
N ALA A 121 -13.99 7.96 -17.47
CA ALA A 121 -12.59 8.06 -17.87
C ALA A 121 -11.72 8.77 -16.80
N ASP A 122 -12.21 9.86 -16.22
CA ASP A 122 -11.52 10.58 -15.13
C ASP A 122 -11.40 9.72 -13.86
N THR A 123 -12.43 8.93 -13.56
CA THR A 123 -12.42 7.97 -12.45
C THR A 123 -11.35 6.89 -12.66
N VAL A 124 -11.23 6.36 -13.88
CA VAL A 124 -10.16 5.42 -14.23
C VAL A 124 -8.78 6.06 -14.07
N GLN A 125 -8.62 7.32 -14.48
CA GLN A 125 -7.34 8.01 -14.36
C GLN A 125 -6.96 8.24 -12.89
N SER A 126 -7.92 8.63 -12.06
CA SER A 126 -7.72 8.80 -10.62
C SER A 126 -7.31 7.47 -9.96
N ALA A 127 -8.00 6.37 -10.28
CA ALA A 127 -7.65 5.04 -9.76
C ALA A 127 -6.26 4.56 -10.20
N LYS A 128 -5.81 4.91 -11.41
CA LYS A 128 -4.43 4.64 -11.86
C LYS A 128 -3.38 5.39 -11.03
N ILE A 129 -3.64 6.66 -10.73
CA ILE A 129 -2.74 7.49 -9.92
C ILE A 129 -2.68 6.94 -8.49
N GLU A 130 -3.81 6.58 -7.91
CA GLU A 130 -3.88 5.96 -6.59
C GLU A 130 -3.07 4.65 -6.55
N LEU A 131 -3.31 3.75 -7.51
CA LEU A 131 -2.57 2.49 -7.60
C LEU A 131 -1.05 2.72 -7.76
N PHE A 132 -0.65 3.73 -8.53
CA PHE A 132 0.75 4.12 -8.66
C PHE A 132 1.36 4.48 -7.30
N TRP A 133 0.71 5.37 -6.54
CA TRP A 133 1.21 5.77 -5.22
C TRP A 133 1.24 4.64 -4.21
N MET A 134 0.29 3.71 -4.26
CA MET A 134 0.31 2.52 -3.40
C MET A 134 1.52 1.63 -3.72
N ILE A 135 1.81 1.42 -5.01
CA ILE A 135 2.99 0.65 -5.45
C ILE A 135 4.29 1.35 -5.06
N GLU A 136 4.38 2.67 -5.21
CA GLU A 136 5.58 3.41 -4.79
C GLU A 136 5.77 3.39 -3.26
N THR A 137 4.68 3.53 -2.50
CA THR A 137 4.70 3.41 -1.04
C THR A 137 5.21 2.02 -0.62
N TYR A 138 4.81 0.98 -1.34
CA TYR A 138 5.30 -0.38 -1.11
C TYR A 138 6.81 -0.46 -1.36
N LYS A 139 7.31 0.09 -2.47
CA LYS A 139 8.76 0.11 -2.76
C LYS A 139 9.55 0.85 -1.70
N TRP A 140 9.04 1.99 -1.22
CA TRP A 140 9.66 2.75 -0.13
C TRP A 140 9.68 1.95 1.17
N ALA A 141 8.60 1.25 1.49
CA ALA A 141 8.54 0.37 2.65
C ALA A 141 9.58 -0.75 2.59
N VAL A 142 9.75 -1.40 1.43
CA VAL A 142 10.81 -2.40 1.19
C VAL A 142 12.21 -1.79 1.33
N ALA A 143 12.38 -0.52 0.98
CA ALA A 143 13.63 0.22 1.17
C ALA A 143 13.85 0.72 2.62
N GLY A 144 12.94 0.45 3.55
CA GLY A 144 13.03 0.89 4.94
C GLY A 144 12.58 2.35 5.17
N LEU A 145 11.98 2.99 4.16
CA LEU A 145 11.46 4.35 4.19
C LEU A 145 9.94 4.31 4.26
N MET A 146 9.38 3.88 5.39
CA MET A 146 7.93 4.00 5.57
C MET A 146 7.59 5.40 6.05
N PRO A 147 6.68 6.13 5.37
CA PRO A 147 6.10 7.33 5.95
C PRO A 147 5.39 6.96 7.26
N GLU A 148 5.65 7.71 8.32
CA GLU A 148 4.86 7.62 9.54
C GLU A 148 3.40 7.95 9.19
N ALA A 149 2.48 7.15 9.74
CA ALA A 149 1.04 7.29 9.53
C ALA A 149 0.46 8.46 10.34
#